data_AF-Q6TGM5-F1
#
_entry.id   AF-Q6TGM5-F1
#
_cell.length_a   1.000
_cell.length_b   1.000
_cell.length_c   1.000
_cell.angle_alpha   90.00
_cell.angle_beta   90.00
_cell.angle_gamma   90.00
#
_symmetry.space_group_name_H-M   'P 1'
#
loop_
_entity.id
_entity.type
_entity.pdbx_description
1 polymer ?
#
loop_
_entity_poly.entity_id
_entity_poly.type
_entity_poly.pdbx_seq_one_letter_code
_entity_poly.pdbx_strand_id
1 'polypeptide(L)' 'QGKGKFAIRPDKKSNPIIRTVKSVGTIAGGTGITPMLQVIRAIMKDPDDHTVCHLLFANQ' A
#
# COMPACT_ATOMS: atom_id res chain seq x y z
N GLN A 1 10.23 2.19 2.36
CA GLN A 1 10.57 1.05 1.48
C GLN A 1 9.61 1.11 0.30
N GLY A 2 10.11 1.04 -0.94
CA GLY A 2 9.28 1.02 -2.15
C GLY A 2 9.46 -0.30 -2.89
N LYS A 3 9.02 -0.36 -4.15
CA LYS A 3 9.23 -1.50 -5.05
C LYS A 3 8.60 -2.79 -4.51
N GLY A 4 7.36 -2.65 -4.03
CA GLY A 4 6.55 -3.76 -3.53
C GLY A 4 6.98 -4.30 -2.16
N LYS A 5 7.94 -3.68 -1.46
CA LYS A 5 8.42 -4.11 -0.14
C LYS A 5 7.68 -3.38 0.99
N PHE A 6 6.94 -4.14 1.79
CA PHE A 6 6.19 -3.66 2.94
C PHE A 6 6.78 -4.21 4.23
N ALA A 7 7.12 -3.34 5.16
CA ALA A 7 7.54 -3.69 6.51
C ALA A 7 6.32 -3.68 7.44
N ILE A 8 5.78 -4.87 7.75
CA ILE A 8 4.54 -5.02 8.51
C ILE A 8 4.87 -5.55 9.89
N ARG A 9 4.47 -4.82 10.94
CA ARG A 9 4.59 -5.29 12.32
C ARG A 9 3.32 -6.06 12.71
N PRO A 10 3.42 -7.29 13.25
CA PRO A 10 2.25 -8.02 13.77
C PRO A 10 1.56 -7.28 14.91
N ASP A 11 2.35 -6.61 15.75
CA ASP A 11 1.92 -5.77 16.85
C ASP A 11 2.94 -4.62 17.05
N LYS A 12 2.60 -3.64 17.90
CA LYS A 12 3.42 -2.43 18.08
C LYS A 12 4.84 -2.70 18.62
N LYS A 13 5.04 -3.78 19.37
CA LYS A 13 6.32 -4.11 20.03
C LYS A 13 7.18 -5.04 19.18
N SER A 14 6.58 -5.85 18.33
CA SER A 14 7.28 -6.78 17.45
C SER A 14 8.15 -6.10 16.39
N ASN A 15 9.19 -6.82 15.97
CA ASN A 15 10.00 -6.45 14.82
C ASN A 15 9.18 -6.54 13.52
N PRO A 16 9.42 -5.65 12.54
CA PRO A 16 8.72 -5.69 11.27
C PRO A 16 9.11 -6.90 10.43
N ILE A 17 8.12 -7.52 9.81
CA ILE A 17 8.28 -8.58 8.82
C ILE A 17 8.22 -7.95 7.43
N ILE A 18 9.21 -8.22 6.60
CA ILE A 18 9.24 -7.72 5.22
C ILE A 18 8.40 -8.66 4.34
N ARG A 19 7.41 -8.09 3.65
CA ARG A 19 6.63 -8.75 2.60
C ARG A 19 6.94 -8.07 1.27
N THR A 20 7.34 -8.85 0.28
CA THR A 20 7.55 -8.37 -1.09
C THR A 20 6.39 -8.87 -1.95
N VAL A 21 5.70 -7.96 -2.62
CA VAL A 21 4.55 -8.27 -3.48
C VAL A 21 4.70 -7.61 -4.84
N LYS A 22 4.08 -8.20 -5.87
CA LYS A 22 3.99 -7.59 -7.20
C LYS A 22 2.75 -6.72 -7.37
N SER A 23 1.73 -6.97 -6.56
CA SER A 23 0.45 -6.28 -6.60
C SER A 23 -0.07 -5.99 -5.21
N VAL A 24 -0.73 -4.85 -5.06
CA VAL A 24 -1.35 -4.39 -3.81
C VAL A 24 -2.84 -4.18 -4.06
N GLY A 25 -3.67 -4.98 -3.40
CA GLY A 25 -5.11 -4.76 -3.34
C GLY A 25 -5.44 -3.78 -2.20
N THR A 26 -6.23 -2.75 -2.50
CA THR A 26 -6.68 -1.75 -1.54
C THR A 26 -8.20 -1.64 -1.59
N ILE A 27 -8.82 -1.56 -0.42
CA ILE A 27 -10.26 -1.37 -0.26
C ILE A 27 -10.45 -0.14 0.62
N ALA A 28 -11.20 0.84 0.13
CA ALA A 28 -11.44 2.09 0.85
C ALA A 28 -12.89 2.56 0.69
N GLY A 29 -13.35 3.40 1.62
CA GLY A 29 -14.61 4.12 1.50
C GLY A 29 -14.58 5.45 2.25
N GLY A 30 -15.31 6.45 1.72
CA GLY A 30 -15.34 7.81 2.27
C GLY A 30 -13.93 8.39 2.48
N THR A 31 -13.69 8.94 3.69
CA THR A 31 -12.39 9.54 4.07
C THR A 31 -11.25 8.51 4.22
N GLY A 32 -11.59 7.22 4.30
CA GLY A 32 -10.63 6.10 4.40
C GLY A 32 -9.78 5.89 3.14
N ILE A 33 -10.07 6.60 2.04
CA ILE A 33 -9.22 6.59 0.83
C ILE A 33 -7.87 7.27 1.03
N THR A 34 -7.77 8.21 1.97
CA THR A 34 -6.57 9.05 2.17
C THR A 34 -5.29 8.25 2.42
N PRO A 35 -5.24 7.28 3.36
CA PRO A 35 -4.05 6.45 3.54
C PRO A 35 -3.73 5.58 2.31
N MET A 36 -4.74 5.15 1.55
CA MET A 36 -4.51 4.39 0.31
C MET A 36 -3.86 5.27 -0.76
N LEU A 37 -4.32 6.52 -0.92
CA LEU A 37 -3.72 7.47 -1.85
C LEU A 37 -2.26 7.80 -1.51
N GLN A 38 -1.89 7.82 -0.22
CA GLN A 38 -0.49 8.03 0.18
C GLN A 38 0.42 6.90 -0.35
N VAL A 39 -0.01 5.65 -0.22
CA VAL A 39 0.72 4.49 -0.72
C VAL A 39 0.78 4.48 -2.24
N ILE A 40 -0.37 4.68 -2.91
CA ILE A 40 -0.44 4.68 -4.38
C ILE A 40 0.45 5.77 -4.98
N ARG A 41 0.40 7.00 -4.41
CA ARG A 41 1.26 8.10 -4.87
C ARG A 41 2.75 7.82 -4.67
N ALA A 42 3.11 7.17 -3.57
CA ALA A 42 4.50 6.81 -3.30
C ALA A 42 5.04 5.80 -4.35
N ILE A 43 4.21 4.81 -4.72
CA ILE A 43 4.53 3.83 -5.77
C ILE A 43 4.62 4.54 -7.13
N MET A 44 3.60 5.31 -7.51
CA MET A 44 3.56 5.99 -8.81
C MET A 44 4.64 7.06 -9.02
N LYS A 45 5.23 7.58 -7.94
CA LYS A 45 6.31 8.57 -8.01
C LYS A 45 7.65 7.93 -8.44
N ASP A 46 7.83 6.63 -8.24
CA ASP A 46 9.04 5.91 -8.62
C ASP A 46 8.80 5.17 -9.95
N PRO A 47 9.40 5.61 -11.08
CA PRO A 47 9.19 4.96 -12.38
C PRO A 47 9.77 3.54 -12.46
N ASP A 48 10.70 3.20 -11.56
CA ASP A 48 11.28 1.85 -11.46
C ASP A 48 10.45 0.94 -10.52
N ASP A 49 9.37 1.44 -9.94
CA ASP A 49 8.45 0.66 -9.12
C ASP A 49 7.32 0.10 -9.99
N HIS A 50 7.45 -1.17 -10.36
CA HIS A 50 6.45 -1.89 -11.16
C HIS A 50 5.32 -2.51 -10.33
N THR A 51 5.14 -2.09 -9.07
CA THR A 51 4.07 -2.61 -8.22
C THR A 51 2.70 -2.16 -8.73
N VAL A 52 1.82 -3.13 -9.03
CA VAL A 52 0.48 -2.84 -9.52
C VAL A 52 -0.47 -2.58 -8.35
N CYS A 53 -1.17 -1.44 -8.36
CA CYS A 53 -2.19 -1.12 -7.37
C CYS A 53 -3.60 -1.37 -7.90
N HIS A 54 -4.39 -2.17 -7.18
CA HIS A 54 -5.83 -2.33 -7.43
C HIS A 54 -6.61 -1.63 -6.32
N LEU A 55 -7.50 -0.71 -6.66
CA LEU A 55 -8.33 0.01 -5.70
C LEU A 55 -9.80 -0.31 -5.91
N LEU A 56 -10.43 -0.90 -4.90
CA LEU A 56 -11.87 -0.98 -4.77
C LEU A 56 -12.33 0.16 -3.85
N PHE A 57 -13.00 1.15 -4.43
CA PHE A 57 -13.51 2.30 -3.69
C PHE A 57 -15.04 2.25 -3.59
N ALA A 58 -15.55 2.20 -2.36
CA ALA A 58 -16.97 2.24 -2.06
C ALA A 58 -17.40 3.65 -1.64
N ASN A 59 -18.42 4.19 -2.30
CA ASN A 59 -19.05 5.46 -1.98
C ASN A 59 -20.58 5.31 -2.01
N GLN A 60 -21.30 6.24 -1.36
CA GLN A 60 -22.76 6.31 -1.38
C GLN A 60 -23.29 6.89 -2.68
#